data_AF-A0A843HNT0-F1
#
_entry.id   AF-A0A843HNT0-F1
#
_cell.length_a   1.000
_cell.length_b   1.000
_cell.length_c   1.000
_cell.angle_alpha   90.00
_cell.angle_beta   90.00
_cell.angle_gamma   90.00
#
_symmetry.space_group_name_H-M   'P 1'
#
loop_
_entity.id
_entity.type
_entity.pdbx_description
1 polymer ?
#
loop_
_entity_poly.entity_id
_entity_poly.type
_entity_poly.pdbx_seq_one_letter_code
_entity_poly.pdbx_strand_id
1 'polypeptide(L)'
;MSTLIKTADGWKTVADCGAAAPYSYSTNEQKTGGYWIDGKPIYRKVVTGLSVTVNQGGDWTTVCTVPNAESLVSYRMKVADNQDWSSNVLCMINSSGNVRMYNCTGLNCTVNTVIVEYTKTTD
;
A
#
# COMPACT_ATOMS: atom_id res chain seq x y z
N MET A 1 2.87 -4.60 35.78
CA MET A 1 4.04 -3.84 35.32
C MET A 1 3.59 -2.95 34.17
N SER A 2 3.75 -1.64 34.27
CA SER A 2 3.41 -0.68 33.21
C SER A 2 4.58 -0.52 32.25
N THR A 3 4.37 -0.74 30.95
CA THR A 3 5.38 -0.50 29.92
C THR A 3 5.67 0.99 29.79
N LEU A 4 6.95 1.36 29.69
CA LEU A 4 7.41 2.74 29.48
C LEU A 4 7.79 2.93 28.01
N ILE A 5 7.47 4.09 27.45
CA ILE A 5 7.87 4.51 26.09
C ILE A 5 8.75 5.76 26.20
N LYS A 6 9.84 5.81 25.44
CA LYS A 6 10.70 6.99 25.34
C LYS A 6 10.11 7.97 24.32
N THR A 7 9.79 9.17 24.78
CA THR A 7 9.35 10.29 23.93
C THR A 7 10.42 11.39 23.91
N ALA A 8 10.23 12.43 23.08
CA ALA A 8 11.16 13.57 23.02
C ALA A 8 11.34 14.28 24.37
N ASP A 9 10.35 14.20 25.26
CA ASP A 9 10.34 14.85 26.58
C ASP A 9 10.70 13.88 27.73
N GLY A 10 11.18 12.68 27.43
CA GLY A 10 11.58 11.69 28.43
C GLY A 10 10.73 10.40 28.44
N TRP A 11 10.92 9.59 29.48
CA TRP A 11 10.21 8.32 29.67
C TRP A 11 8.82 8.58 30.26
N LYS A 12 7.79 8.15 29.55
CA LYS A 12 6.39 8.28 29.98
C LYS A 12 5.73 6.91 30.01
N THR A 13 4.71 6.71 30.84
CA THR A 13 3.90 5.50 30.79
C THR A 13 3.01 5.53 29.55
N VAL A 14 2.61 4.37 29.04
CA VAL A 14 1.67 4.27 27.90
C VAL A 14 0.38 5.08 28.14
N ALA A 15 -0.06 5.19 29.39
CA ALA A 15 -1.25 5.95 29.77
C ALA A 15 -1.04 7.48 29.71
N ASP A 16 0.16 7.96 30.03
CA ASP A 16 0.49 9.40 30.04
C ASP A 16 0.75 9.97 28.63
N CYS A 17 1.04 9.10 27.66
CA CYS A 17 1.28 9.50 26.28
C CYS A 17 0.02 9.86 25.48
N GLY A 18 -1.14 10.01 26.15
CA GLY A 18 -2.36 10.58 25.61
C GLY A 18 -2.65 10.09 24.20
N ALA A 19 -3.01 8.81 24.06
CA ALA A 19 -3.37 8.15 22.81
C ALA A 19 -2.65 8.78 21.62
N ALA A 20 -1.34 8.51 21.49
CA ALA A 20 -0.61 8.71 20.24
C ALA A 20 -1.60 8.34 19.14
N ALA A 21 -2.08 9.33 18.36
CA ALA A 21 -3.14 9.11 17.39
C ALA A 21 -2.74 7.84 16.67
N PRO A 22 -3.47 6.72 16.89
CA PRO A 22 -2.95 5.46 16.45
C PRO A 22 -2.87 5.64 14.96
N TYR A 23 -1.68 5.57 14.39
CA TYR A 23 -1.58 5.22 12.99
C TYR A 23 -2.18 3.81 12.94
N SER A 24 -3.50 3.74 12.90
CA SER A 24 -4.26 2.52 12.78
C SER A 24 -4.03 2.11 11.35
N TYR A 25 -3.07 1.22 11.16
CA TYR A 25 -2.93 0.56 9.87
C TYR A 25 -4.25 -0.17 9.62
N SER A 26 -4.97 0.28 8.60
CA SER A 26 -6.23 -0.30 8.17
C SER A 26 -6.05 -0.82 6.76
N THR A 27 -6.71 -1.95 6.48
CA THR A 27 -6.88 -2.46 5.11
C THR A 27 -8.03 -1.78 4.38
N ASN A 28 -8.86 -1.02 5.11
CA ASN A 28 -9.84 -0.13 4.49
C ASN A 28 -9.12 0.98 3.74
N GLU A 29 -9.76 1.48 2.70
CA GLU A 29 -9.32 2.69 2.02
C GLU A 29 -9.36 3.88 2.99
N GLN A 30 -8.32 4.72 2.97
CA GLN A 30 -8.21 5.90 3.81
C GLN A 30 -7.71 7.10 2.98
N LYS A 31 -8.26 8.29 3.23
CA LYS A 31 -7.72 9.55 2.70
C LYS A 31 -6.40 9.87 3.41
N THR A 32 -5.35 10.17 2.67
CA THR A 32 -4.00 10.38 3.22
C THR A 32 -3.77 11.76 3.82
N GLY A 33 -4.64 12.73 3.52
CA GLY A 33 -4.43 14.15 3.78
C GLY A 33 -3.55 14.86 2.73
N GLY A 34 -2.90 14.09 1.85
CA GLY A 34 -2.14 14.61 0.71
C GLY A 34 -3.01 14.88 -0.51
N TYR A 35 -2.47 15.69 -1.42
CA TYR A 35 -3.08 16.05 -2.70
C TYR A 35 -2.07 15.78 -3.82
N TRP A 36 -2.57 15.33 -4.97
CA TRP A 36 -1.79 15.21 -6.18
C TRP A 36 -1.60 16.57 -6.86
N ILE A 37 -0.72 16.65 -7.86
CA ILE A 37 -0.35 17.92 -8.51
C ILE A 37 -1.53 18.63 -9.19
N ASP A 38 -2.58 17.89 -9.55
CA ASP A 38 -3.82 18.40 -10.12
C ASP A 38 -4.87 18.81 -9.06
N GLY A 39 -4.51 18.79 -7.78
CA GLY A 39 -5.38 19.16 -6.66
C GLY A 39 -6.33 18.05 -6.21
N LYS A 40 -6.25 16.84 -6.76
CA LYS A 40 -7.09 15.72 -6.31
C LYS A 40 -6.59 15.11 -5.01
N PRO A 41 -7.47 14.72 -4.07
CA PRO A 41 -7.06 14.05 -2.85
C PRO A 41 -6.46 12.67 -3.14
N ILE A 42 -5.40 12.32 -2.40
CA ILE A 42 -4.76 11.00 -2.48
C ILE A 42 -5.38 10.08 -1.44
N TYR A 43 -5.83 8.92 -1.88
CA TYR A 43 -6.32 7.82 -1.06
C TYR A 43 -5.27 6.70 -1.01
N ARG A 44 -5.27 5.93 0.07
CA ARG A 44 -4.40 4.76 0.25
C ARG A 44 -5.25 3.53 0.56
N LYS A 45 -4.89 2.40 -0.05
CA LYS A 45 -5.40 1.09 0.33
C LYS A 45 -4.24 0.14 0.60
N VAL A 46 -4.35 -0.62 1.69
CA VAL A 46 -3.41 -1.69 2.03
C VAL A 46 -4.13 -3.03 1.84
N VAL A 47 -3.55 -3.89 1.02
CA VAL A 47 -4.06 -5.25 0.79
C VAL A 47 -2.99 -6.23 1.25
N THR A 48 -3.32 -7.06 2.23
CA THR A 48 -2.40 -8.02 2.88
C THR A 48 -2.90 -9.46 2.73
N GLY A 49 -2.04 -10.44 3.02
CA GLY A 49 -2.42 -11.85 2.98
C GLY A 49 -2.68 -12.36 1.57
N LEU A 50 -2.15 -11.67 0.56
CA LEU A 50 -2.21 -12.10 -0.82
C LEU A 50 -1.31 -13.32 -1.01
N SER A 51 -1.71 -14.19 -1.93
CA SER A 51 -0.89 -15.28 -2.47
C SER A 51 -0.99 -15.25 -3.99
N VAL A 52 -0.79 -14.05 -4.56
CA VAL A 52 -0.93 -13.81 -6.00
C VAL A 52 0.43 -13.94 -6.66
N THR A 53 0.58 -14.90 -7.56
CA THR A 53 1.80 -15.06 -8.35
C THR A 53 1.74 -14.17 -9.58
N VAL A 54 2.71 -13.26 -9.70
CA VAL A 54 2.93 -12.45 -10.90
C VAL A 54 4.02 -13.14 -11.73
N ASN A 55 3.60 -13.71 -12.85
CA ASN A 55 4.47 -14.50 -13.72
C ASN A 55 5.49 -13.60 -14.44
N GLN A 56 6.72 -14.11 -14.58
CA GLN A 56 7.76 -13.50 -15.40
C GLN A 56 7.28 -13.33 -16.84
N GLY A 57 7.45 -12.12 -17.39
CA GLY A 57 7.24 -11.83 -18.82
C GLY A 57 5.83 -12.14 -19.33
N GLY A 58 4.90 -12.44 -18.43
CA GLY A 58 3.56 -12.91 -18.74
C GLY A 58 2.53 -11.79 -18.70
N ASP A 59 1.25 -12.14 -18.67
CA ASP A 59 0.20 -11.13 -18.63
C ASP A 59 0.16 -10.34 -17.33
N TRP A 60 -0.32 -9.10 -17.43
CA TRP A 60 -0.65 -8.25 -16.29
C TRP A 60 -1.64 -8.97 -15.35
N THR A 61 -1.21 -9.20 -14.12
CA THR A 61 -1.97 -9.93 -13.10
C THR A 61 -2.68 -8.95 -12.18
N THR A 62 -4.01 -9.10 -12.03
CA THR A 62 -4.78 -8.29 -11.07
C THR A 62 -4.50 -8.77 -9.65
N VAL A 63 -4.06 -7.85 -8.78
CA VAL A 63 -3.75 -8.16 -7.37
C VAL A 63 -4.85 -7.69 -6.42
N CYS A 64 -5.56 -6.62 -6.76
CA CYS A 64 -6.74 -6.15 -6.05
C CYS A 64 -7.55 -5.16 -6.89
N THR A 65 -8.71 -4.76 -6.37
CA THR A 65 -9.58 -3.75 -6.99
C THR A 65 -9.82 -2.59 -6.02
N VAL A 66 -9.80 -1.38 -6.58
CA VAL A 66 -10.13 -0.10 -5.94
C VAL A 66 -11.17 0.62 -6.79
N PRO A 67 -12.45 0.59 -6.40
CA PRO A 67 -13.52 1.26 -7.12
C PRO A 67 -13.24 2.77 -7.28
N ASN A 68 -13.65 3.32 -8.42
CA ASN A 68 -13.55 4.74 -8.76
C ASN A 68 -12.11 5.30 -8.76
N ALA A 69 -11.09 4.43 -8.73
CA ALA A 69 -9.71 4.86 -8.86
C ALA A 69 -9.46 5.43 -10.27
N GLU A 70 -8.88 6.62 -10.32
CA GLU A 70 -8.62 7.34 -11.56
C GLU A 70 -7.16 7.18 -12.00
N SER A 71 -6.21 7.40 -11.09
CA SER A 71 -4.79 7.34 -11.41
C SER A 71 -4.00 6.78 -10.25
N LEU A 72 -3.06 5.89 -10.56
CA LEU A 72 -2.07 5.41 -9.60
C LEU A 72 -1.05 6.54 -9.34
N VAL A 73 -0.87 6.88 -8.07
CA VAL A 73 0.10 7.87 -7.61
C VAL A 73 1.39 7.18 -7.20
N SER A 74 1.28 6.16 -6.35
CA SER A 74 2.42 5.40 -5.88
C SER A 74 2.00 3.98 -5.53
N TYR A 75 2.98 3.07 -5.47
CA TYR A 75 2.75 1.75 -4.90
C TYR A 75 3.99 1.28 -4.16
N ARG A 76 3.77 0.40 -3.19
CA ARG A 76 4.80 -0.39 -2.51
C ARG A 76 4.29 -1.80 -2.38
N MET A 77 5.18 -2.78 -2.40
CA MET A 77 4.79 -4.16 -2.26
C MET A 77 5.83 -4.96 -1.49
N LYS A 78 5.37 -6.05 -0.89
CA LYS A 78 6.20 -7.09 -0.26
C LYS A 78 5.94 -8.40 -0.99
N VAL A 79 7.01 -9.01 -1.48
CA VAL A 79 7.00 -10.36 -2.07
C VAL A 79 7.40 -11.40 -1.02
N ALA A 80 6.92 -12.64 -1.16
CA ALA A 80 7.06 -13.69 -0.15
C ALA A 80 8.50 -14.23 0.02
N ASP A 81 9.30 -14.24 -1.05
CA ASP A 81 10.51 -15.06 -1.12
C ASP A 81 11.80 -14.35 -0.68
N ASN A 82 11.72 -13.46 0.31
CA ASN A 82 12.89 -12.75 0.86
C ASN A 82 13.66 -11.90 -0.19
N GLN A 83 13.11 -11.71 -1.39
CA GLN A 83 13.59 -10.72 -2.34
C GLN A 83 13.05 -9.37 -1.90
N ASP A 84 13.95 -8.51 -1.40
CA ASP A 84 13.60 -7.14 -1.10
C ASP A 84 13.02 -6.48 -2.36
N TRP A 85 11.76 -6.04 -2.24
CA TRP A 85 11.19 -4.92 -2.97
C TRP A 85 11.56 -4.96 -4.45
N SER A 86 11.08 -5.99 -5.17
CA SER A 86 11.54 -6.21 -6.54
C SER A 86 11.28 -4.96 -7.38
N SER A 87 12.33 -4.20 -7.65
CA SER A 87 12.36 -2.93 -8.38
C SER A 87 11.97 -3.07 -9.85
N ASN A 88 11.56 -4.27 -10.24
CA ASN A 88 11.28 -4.71 -11.59
C ASN A 88 9.85 -5.27 -11.75
N VAL A 89 8.98 -5.05 -10.77
CA VAL A 89 7.53 -5.20 -10.98
C VAL A 89 6.97 -3.84 -11.32
N LEU A 90 6.20 -3.76 -12.39
CA LEU A 90 5.45 -2.57 -12.75
C LEU A 90 4.05 -2.68 -12.15
N CYS A 91 3.48 -1.56 -11.75
CA CYS A 91 2.12 -1.49 -11.24
C CYS A 91 1.34 -0.43 -12.02
N MET A 92 0.08 -0.73 -12.33
CA MET A 92 -0.87 0.22 -12.90
C MET A 92 -2.25 0.03 -12.28
N ILE A 93 -3.10 1.04 -12.44
CA ILE A 93 -4.54 0.93 -12.23
C ILE A 93 -5.21 1.14 -13.59
N ASN A 94 -6.10 0.23 -13.98
CA ASN A 94 -6.87 0.40 -15.22
C ASN A 94 -8.20 1.14 -14.97
N SER A 95 -8.93 1.45 -16.04
CA SER A 95 -10.22 2.16 -15.95
C SER A 95 -11.32 1.41 -15.19
N SER A 96 -11.16 0.11 -14.93
CA SER A 96 -12.06 -0.68 -14.09
C SER A 96 -11.68 -0.65 -12.60
N GLY A 97 -10.65 0.11 -12.21
CA GLY A 97 -10.14 0.15 -10.85
C GLY A 97 -9.31 -1.07 -10.46
N ASN A 98 -8.88 -1.90 -11.41
CA ASN A 98 -8.04 -3.05 -11.10
C ASN A 98 -6.59 -2.59 -10.95
N VAL A 99 -6.01 -2.86 -9.79
CA VAL A 99 -4.56 -2.77 -9.57
C VAL A 99 -3.94 -4.00 -10.20
N ARG A 100 -3.10 -3.77 -11.21
CA ARG A 100 -2.44 -4.82 -11.97
C ARG A 100 -0.94 -4.71 -11.83
N MET A 101 -0.29 -5.86 -11.77
CA MET A 101 1.16 -5.98 -11.67
C MET A 101 1.73 -6.78 -12.83
N TYR A 102 2.91 -6.40 -13.30
CA TYR A 102 3.65 -7.09 -14.34
C TYR A 102 5.10 -7.26 -13.90
N ASN A 103 5.64 -8.46 -14.02
CA ASN A 103 7.00 -8.76 -13.58
C ASN A 103 7.95 -8.80 -14.78
N CYS A 104 8.88 -7.84 -14.82
CA CYS A 104 9.89 -7.70 -15.86
C CYS A 104 11.15 -8.57 -15.62
N THR A 105 11.24 -9.32 -14.52
CA THR A 105 12.46 -10.06 -14.14
C THR A 105 12.52 -11.48 -14.69
N GLY A 106 13.67 -12.12 -14.46
CA GLY A 106 13.96 -13.51 -14.79
C GLY A 106 13.25 -14.58 -13.94
N LEU A 107 12.43 -14.23 -12.94
CA LEU A 107 11.79 -15.18 -12.02
C LEU A 107 10.37 -14.71 -11.65
N ASN A 108 9.46 -15.66 -11.41
CA ASN A 108 8.13 -15.37 -10.84
C ASN A 108 8.25 -14.77 -9.43
N CYS A 109 7.27 -13.96 -9.03
CA CYS A 109 7.18 -13.47 -7.66
C CYS A 109 5.78 -13.66 -7.08
N THR A 110 5.70 -14.04 -5.80
CA THR A 110 4.44 -14.12 -5.08
C THR A 110 4.26 -12.87 -4.23
N VAL A 111 3.25 -12.08 -4.56
CA VAL A 111 2.89 -10.84 -3.87
C VAL A 111 2.09 -11.18 -2.62
N ASN A 112 2.57 -10.70 -1.47
CA ASN A 112 1.92 -10.91 -0.17
C ASN A 112 1.17 -9.66 0.32
N THR A 113 1.78 -8.49 0.12
CA THR A 113 1.20 -7.22 0.53
C THR A 113 1.40 -6.18 -0.57
N VAL A 114 0.37 -5.37 -0.82
CA VAL A 114 0.43 -4.20 -1.69
C VAL A 114 -0.15 -3.00 -0.95
N ILE A 115 0.57 -1.89 -1.00
CA ILE A 115 0.11 -0.57 -0.62
C ILE A 115 0.00 0.22 -1.90
N VAL A 116 -1.20 0.69 -2.25
CA VAL A 116 -1.41 1.59 -3.39
C VAL A 116 -1.89 2.94 -2.89
N GLU A 117 -1.38 3.99 -3.51
CA GLU A 117 -1.89 5.34 -3.40
C GLU A 117 -2.42 5.79 -4.75
N TYR A 118 -3.59 6.42 -4.76
CA TYR A 118 -4.30 6.78 -5.99
C TYR A 118 -5.22 7.99 -5.78
N THR A 119 -5.58 8.63 -6.89
CA THR A 119 -6.66 9.63 -6.96
C THR A 119 -7.96 8.96 -7.41
N LYS A 120 -9.11 9.63 -7.19
CA LYS A 120 -10.44 9.17 -7.60
C LYS A 120 -11.16 10.21 -8.45
N THR A 121 -12.10 9.74 -9.29
CA THR A 121 -12.96 10.61 -10.10
C THR A 121 -14.08 11.28 -9.28
N THR A 122 -14.69 10.55 -8.34
CA THR A 122 -15.62 11.01 -7.28
C THR A 122 -15.92 9.83 -6.35
N ASP A 123 -16.22 10.08 -5.07
CA ASP A 123 -16.71 9.05 -4.13
C ASP A 123 -18.16 8.63 -4.44
#